data_AF-A0A961T0L8-F1
#
_entry.id   AF-A0A961T0L8-F1
#
_cell.length_a   1.000
_cell.length_b   1.000
_cell.length_c   1.000
_cell.angle_alpha   90.00
_cell.angle_beta   90.00
_cell.angle_gamma   90.00
#
_symmetry.space_group_name_H-M   'P 1'
#
loop_
_entity.id
_entity.type
_entity.pdbx_description
1 polymer ?
#
loop_
_entity_poly.entity_id
_entity_poly.type
_entity_poly.pdbx_seq_one_letter_code
_entity_poly.pdbx_strand_id
1 'polypeptide(L)'
;MVMELAQADFQNRSAKLQIPIAHRSFELDDIRNAIANQKVALVLLSGYQMFGKKVPHWVLAHGDDGAHILIHDPWVEDEVGETIADAANLPVPYEQFDRMARFGSPPLRAAVILGPGAI
;
A
#
# COMPACT_ATOMS: atom_id res chain seq x y z
N MET A 1 -11.71 -21.12 -11.39
CA MET A 1 -12.60 -19.95 -11.15
C MET A 1 -12.01 -18.71 -11.82
N VAL A 2 -12.82 -17.70 -12.18
CA VAL A 2 -12.34 -16.46 -12.86
C VAL A 2 -11.16 -15.80 -12.12
N MET A 3 -11.19 -15.79 -10.79
CA MET A 3 -10.11 -15.21 -9.97
C MET A 3 -8.76 -15.91 -10.11
N GLU A 4 -8.74 -17.24 -10.22
CA GLU A 4 -7.50 -18.01 -10.39
C GLU A 4 -6.86 -17.72 -11.74
N LEU A 5 -7.68 -17.60 -12.79
CA LEU A 5 -7.21 -17.28 -14.13
C LEU A 5 -6.65 -15.85 -14.20
N ALA A 6 -7.33 -14.88 -13.58
CA ALA A 6 -6.85 -13.50 -13.50
C ALA A 6 -5.51 -13.41 -12.74
N GLN A 7 -5.40 -14.11 -11.60
CA GLN A 7 -4.17 -14.17 -10.82
C GLN A 7 -3.01 -14.78 -11.62
N ALA A 8 -3.25 -15.89 -12.33
CA ALA A 8 -2.25 -16.53 -13.16
C ALA A 8 -1.79 -15.62 -14.32
N ASP A 9 -2.69 -14.88 -14.96
CA ASP A 9 -2.33 -13.91 -15.99
C ASP A 9 -1.44 -12.78 -15.45
N PHE A 10 -1.78 -12.20 -14.29
CA PHE A 10 -0.96 -11.18 -13.66
C PHE A 10 0.44 -11.69 -13.31
N GLN A 11 0.56 -12.91 -12.77
CA GLN A 11 1.85 -13.54 -12.50
C GLN A 11 2.68 -13.72 -13.79
N ASN A 12 2.05 -14.22 -14.85
CA ASN A 12 2.72 -14.41 -16.15
C ASN A 12 3.20 -13.10 -16.74
N ARG A 13 2.40 -12.03 -16.65
CA ARG A 13 2.78 -10.69 -17.14
C ARG A 13 3.92 -10.10 -16.34
N SER A 14 3.88 -10.19 -15.01
CA SER A 14 4.95 -9.70 -14.14
C SER A 14 6.27 -10.42 -14.43
N ALA A 15 6.23 -11.73 -14.66
CA ALA A 15 7.41 -12.51 -15.06
C ALA A 15 7.95 -12.08 -16.44
N LYS A 16 7.09 -11.89 -17.44
CA LYS A 16 7.48 -11.42 -18.78
C LYS A 16 8.12 -10.02 -18.75
N LEU A 17 7.62 -9.15 -17.88
CA LEU A 17 8.15 -7.80 -17.66
C LEU A 17 9.37 -7.77 -16.71
N GLN A 18 9.81 -8.93 -16.22
CA GLN A 18 10.92 -9.08 -15.27
C GLN A 18 10.77 -8.18 -14.03
N ILE A 19 9.53 -7.97 -13.58
CA ILE A 19 9.25 -7.22 -12.36
C ILE A 19 9.82 -8.02 -11.18
N PRO A 20 10.74 -7.46 -10.36
CA PRO A 20 11.26 -8.16 -9.20
C PRO A 20 10.16 -8.45 -8.18
N ILE A 21 10.05 -9.70 -7.74
CA ILE A 21 9.07 -10.12 -6.73
C ILE A 21 9.81 -10.68 -5.52
N ALA A 22 9.55 -10.10 -4.35
CA ALA A 22 10.03 -10.62 -3.07
C ALA A 22 8.87 -11.34 -2.35
N HIS A 23 8.94 -12.66 -2.23
CA HIS A 23 7.94 -13.47 -1.52
C HIS A 23 8.19 -13.45 -0.01
N ARG A 24 8.00 -12.28 0.61
CA ARG A 24 8.05 -12.08 2.05
C ARG A 24 7.09 -10.96 2.47
N SER A 25 6.75 -10.93 3.75
CA SER A 25 6.17 -9.73 4.34
C SER A 25 7.17 -8.57 4.25
N PHE A 26 6.68 -7.40 3.88
CA PHE A 26 7.48 -6.18 4.02
C PHE A 26 7.52 -5.73 5.48
N GLU A 27 8.52 -4.94 5.82
CA GLU A 27 8.68 -4.24 7.10
C GLU A 27 8.57 -2.73 6.87
N LEU A 28 8.30 -1.96 7.92
CA LEU A 28 8.20 -0.51 7.83
C LEU A 28 9.43 0.09 7.14
N ASP A 29 10.64 -0.39 7.46
CA ASP A 29 11.88 0.11 6.88
C ASP A 29 11.99 -0.15 5.37
N ASP A 30 11.32 -1.16 4.80
CA ASP A 30 11.27 -1.33 3.34
C ASP A 30 10.58 -0.14 2.66
N ILE A 31 9.49 0.33 3.25
CA ILE A 31 8.70 1.47 2.75
C ILE A 31 9.50 2.77 2.93
N ARG A 32 10.08 2.97 4.11
CA ARG A 32 10.90 4.14 4.42
C ARG A 32 12.11 4.24 3.49
N ASN A 33 12.82 3.13 3.30
CA ASN A 33 13.94 3.06 2.37
C ASN A 33 13.51 3.34 0.92
N ALA A 34 12.35 2.82 0.48
CA ALA A 34 11.83 3.15 -0.85
C ALA A 34 11.59 4.65 -1.01
N ILE A 35 10.93 5.29 -0.05
CA ILE A 35 10.64 6.73 -0.05
C ILE A 35 11.93 7.56 -0.05
N ALA A 36 12.90 7.20 0.80
CA ALA A 36 14.21 7.84 0.83
C ALA A 36 14.97 7.76 -0.51
N ASN A 37 14.68 6.73 -1.31
CA ASN A 37 15.22 6.54 -2.66
C ASN A 37 14.32 7.09 -3.77
N GLN A 38 13.47 8.10 -3.47
CA GLN A 38 12.59 8.77 -4.43
C GLN A 38 11.59 7.82 -5.11
N LYS A 39 11.16 6.79 -4.38
CA LYS A 39 10.11 5.85 -4.81
C LYS A 39 8.86 6.05 -3.96
N VAL A 40 7.75 5.49 -4.42
CA VAL A 40 6.50 5.44 -3.66
C VAL A 40 6.06 3.99 -3.52
N ALA A 41 5.18 3.71 -2.56
CA ALA A 41 4.68 2.38 -2.29
C ALA A 41 3.16 2.35 -2.31
N LEU A 42 2.56 1.47 -3.12
CA LEU A 42 1.17 1.07 -2.92
C LEU A 42 1.16 0.01 -1.82
N VAL A 43 0.39 0.21 -0.77
CA VAL A 43 0.40 -0.65 0.42
C VAL A 43 -1.01 -1.13 0.73
N LEU A 44 -1.13 -2.44 0.94
CA LEU A 44 -2.38 -3.05 1.37
C LEU A 44 -2.57 -2.86 2.88
N LEU A 45 -3.63 -2.15 3.25
CA LEU A 45 -4.08 -1.95 4.62
C LEU A 45 -5.36 -2.73 4.90
N SER A 46 -5.61 -3.02 6.18
CA SER A 46 -6.92 -3.42 6.66
C SER A 46 -7.79 -2.19 6.86
N GLY A 47 -8.91 -2.11 6.13
CA GLY A 47 -9.88 -1.02 6.23
C GLY A 47 -10.66 -0.96 7.55
N TYR A 48 -10.26 -1.72 8.58
CA TYR A 48 -11.01 -1.82 9.85
C TYR A 48 -11.05 -0.49 10.61
N GLN A 49 -9.96 0.29 10.58
CA GLN A 49 -9.92 1.59 11.26
C GLN A 49 -10.63 2.72 10.49
N MET A 50 -10.84 2.55 9.18
CA MET A 50 -11.48 3.57 8.31
C MET A 50 -12.96 3.29 8.05
N PHE A 51 -13.36 2.02 7.87
CA PHE A 51 -14.71 1.67 7.38
C PHE A 51 -15.54 0.82 8.35
N GLY A 52 -14.99 0.49 9.54
CA GLY A 52 -15.62 -0.45 10.49
C GLY A 52 -15.83 -1.87 9.93
N LYS A 53 -15.34 -2.14 8.71
CA LYS A 53 -15.44 -3.41 7.99
C LYS A 53 -14.06 -3.82 7.51
N LYS A 54 -13.74 -5.12 7.61
CA LYS A 54 -12.47 -5.69 7.17
C LYS A 54 -12.47 -5.90 5.64
N VAL A 55 -12.40 -4.81 4.89
CA VAL A 55 -12.24 -4.82 3.44
C VAL A 55 -10.75 -4.53 3.13
N PRO A 56 -10.13 -5.23 2.16
CA PRO A 56 -8.77 -4.93 1.73
C PRO A 56 -8.75 -3.55 1.06
N HIS A 57 -7.84 -2.67 1.47
CA HIS A 57 -7.75 -1.31 0.97
C HIS A 57 -6.33 -0.96 0.55
N TRP A 58 -6.14 -0.33 -0.60
CA TRP A 58 -4.82 0.05 -1.10
C TRP A 58 -4.64 1.56 -0.99
N VAL A 59 -3.58 1.98 -0.31
CA VAL A 59 -3.19 3.40 -0.18
C VAL A 59 -1.82 3.63 -0.80
N LEU A 60 -1.54 4.88 -1.17
CA LEU A 60 -0.22 5.28 -1.64
C LEU A 60 0.59 5.89 -0.50
N ALA A 61 1.64 5.22 -0.03
CA ALA A 61 2.65 5.78 0.85
C ALA A 61 3.73 6.49 0.02
N HIS A 62 3.95 7.77 0.28
CA HIS A 62 4.81 8.62 -0.57
C HIS A 62 5.75 9.54 0.21
N GLY A 63 5.60 9.65 1.52
CA GLY A 63 6.45 10.51 2.36
C GLY A 63 6.78 9.88 3.70
N ASP A 64 7.89 10.30 4.28
CA ASP A 64 8.35 9.96 5.62
C ASP A 64 8.90 11.24 6.26
N ASP A 65 8.35 11.65 7.41
CA ASP A 65 8.77 12.84 8.15
C ASP A 65 9.65 12.52 9.38
N GLY A 66 10.01 11.25 9.57
CA GLY A 66 10.78 10.75 10.72
C GLY A 66 9.94 10.22 11.88
N ALA A 67 8.61 10.36 11.82
CA ALA A 67 7.68 9.80 12.81
C ALA A 67 6.40 9.19 12.17
N HIS A 68 6.08 9.61 10.95
CA HIS A 68 4.88 9.24 10.22
C HIS A 68 5.22 8.80 8.80
N ILE A 69 4.40 7.90 8.27
CA ILE A 69 4.29 7.71 6.83
C ILE A 69 3.16 8.60 6.32
N LEU A 70 3.46 9.43 5.33
CA LEU A 70 2.45 10.21 4.62
C LEU A 70 1.80 9.33 3.56
N ILE A 71 0.47 9.19 3.64
CA ILE A 71 -0.31 8.42 2.69
C ILE A 71 -1.28 9.29 1.89
N HIS A 72 -1.64 8.83 0.70
CA HIS A 72 -2.83 9.26 -0.02
C HIS A 72 -3.82 8.10 -0.06
N ASP A 73 -5.05 8.39 0.36
CA ASP A 73 -6.16 7.45 0.22
C ASP A 73 -6.91 7.77 -1.09
N PRO A 74 -7.02 6.82 -2.04
CA PRO A 74 -7.80 7.04 -3.26
C PRO A 74 -9.31 7.09 -3.02
N TRP A 75 -9.78 6.73 -1.82
CA TRP A 75 -11.19 6.81 -1.44
C TRP A 75 -11.53 8.20 -0.89
N VAL A 76 -12.42 8.90 -1.57
CA VAL A 76 -13.04 10.14 -1.08
C VAL A 76 -14.51 9.83 -0.81
N GLU A 77 -14.98 10.04 0.42
CA GLU A 77 -16.38 9.81 0.75
C GLU A 77 -17.22 11.00 0.28
N ASP A 78 -17.71 10.93 -0.96
CA ASP A 78 -18.48 12.00 -1.63
C ASP A 78 -19.74 12.44 -0.84
N GLU A 79 -20.28 11.59 0.05
CA GLU A 79 -21.51 11.85 0.80
C GLU A 79 -21.33 12.79 2.01
N VAL A 80 -20.10 13.02 2.49
CA VAL A 80 -19.83 13.83 3.69
C VAL A 80 -19.18 15.19 3.35
N GLY A 81 -18.88 15.44 2.07
CA GLY A 81 -18.20 16.67 1.64
C GLY A 81 -16.71 16.70 1.98
N GLU A 82 -16.10 15.53 2.20
CA GLU A 82 -14.64 15.39 2.26
C GLU A 82 -14.05 15.76 0.90
N THR A 83 -13.06 16.65 0.90
CA THR A 83 -12.37 17.02 -0.34
C THR A 83 -11.18 16.11 -0.57
N ILE A 84 -10.73 15.97 -1.83
CA ILE A 84 -9.48 15.27 -2.19
C ILE A 84 -8.28 15.79 -1.37
N ALA A 85 -8.34 17.05 -0.93
CA ALA A 85 -7.31 17.65 -0.08
C ALA A 85 -7.29 17.07 1.35
N ASP A 86 -8.44 16.63 1.87
CA ASP A 86 -8.56 16.03 3.20
C ASP A 86 -8.07 14.57 3.23
N ALA A 87 -8.13 13.86 2.09
CA ALA A 87 -7.61 12.50 1.91
C ALA A 87 -6.14 12.44 1.42
N ALA A 88 -5.52 13.60 1.21
CA ALA A 88 -4.15 13.76 0.75
C ALA A 88 -3.19 14.11 1.91
N ASN A 89 -1.97 13.57 1.86
CA ASN A 89 -0.89 13.75 2.83
C ASN A 89 -1.26 13.36 4.27
N LEU A 90 -2.07 12.32 4.45
CA LEU A 90 -2.48 11.86 5.77
C LEU A 90 -1.26 11.32 6.54
N PRO A 91 -0.85 11.93 7.67
CA PRO A 91 0.26 11.42 8.47
C PRO A 91 -0.22 10.25 9.33
N VAL A 92 0.34 9.06 9.08
CA VAL A 92 0.07 7.86 9.87
C VAL A 92 1.28 7.52 10.72
N PRO A 93 1.18 7.51 12.07
CA PRO A 93 2.30 7.13 12.92
C PRO A 93 2.79 5.72 12.61
N TYR A 94 4.09 5.49 12.67
CA TYR A 94 4.73 4.22 12.31
C TYR A 94 4.07 2.97 12.93
N GLU A 95 3.76 3.02 14.22
CA GLU A 95 3.11 1.90 14.92
C GLU A 95 1.71 1.62 14.35
N GLN A 96 0.95 2.66 14.03
CA GLN A 96 -0.38 2.53 13.45
C GLN A 96 -0.28 1.99 12.02
N PHE A 97 0.67 2.50 11.23
CA PHE A 97 0.91 2.04 9.87
C PHE A 97 1.27 0.54 9.85
N ASP A 98 2.20 0.08 10.69
CA ASP A 98 2.59 -1.33 10.75
C ASP A 98 1.43 -2.25 11.20
N ARG A 99 0.58 -1.75 12.10
CA ARG A 99 -0.64 -2.46 12.53
C ARG A 99 -1.67 -2.55 11.41
N MET A 100 -1.92 -1.45 10.70
CA MET A 100 -2.90 -1.38 9.61
C MET A 100 -2.46 -2.21 8.40
N ALA A 101 -1.17 -2.29 8.14
CA ALA A 101 -0.55 -3.00 7.01
C ALA A 101 -0.62 -4.53 7.06
N ARG A 102 -1.61 -5.09 7.77
CA ARG A 102 -1.83 -6.52 7.98
C ARG A 102 -3.29 -6.84 7.66
N PHE A 103 -3.52 -7.66 6.64
CA PHE A 103 -4.86 -8.02 6.18
C PHE A 103 -5.12 -9.53 6.31
N GLY A 104 -6.30 -9.91 6.81
CA GLY A 104 -6.73 -11.32 6.89
C GLY A 104 -6.11 -12.13 8.05
N SER A 105 -6.33 -13.45 8.00
CA SER A 105 -5.78 -14.44 8.94
C SER A 105 -5.42 -15.71 8.15
N PRO A 106 -4.14 -16.10 8.05
CA PRO A 106 -2.95 -15.44 8.62
C PRO A 106 -2.74 -14.02 8.04
N PRO A 107 -2.07 -13.11 8.78
CA PRO A 107 -1.91 -11.72 8.36
C PRO A 107 -1.03 -11.62 7.11
N LEU A 108 -1.63 -11.24 6.00
CA LEU A 108 -0.96 -10.92 4.75
C LEU A 108 -0.48 -9.46 4.79
N ARG A 109 0.76 -9.24 4.34
CA ARG A 109 1.29 -7.92 4.02
C ARG A 109 1.65 -7.90 2.54
N ALA A 110 1.24 -6.86 1.82
CA ALA A 110 1.57 -6.69 0.41
C ALA A 110 1.88 -5.22 0.11
N ALA A 111 2.90 -5.00 -0.70
CA ALA A 111 3.27 -3.69 -1.19
C ALA A 111 3.79 -3.78 -2.63
N VAL A 112 3.59 -2.72 -3.41
CA VAL A 112 4.18 -2.52 -4.74
C VAL A 112 5.00 -1.24 -4.71
N ILE A 113 6.31 -1.37 -4.94
CA ILE A 113 7.22 -0.21 -4.97
C ILE A 113 7.31 0.30 -6.41
N LEU A 114 7.03 1.59 -6.60
CA LEU A 114 7.06 2.28 -7.88
C LEU A 114 8.12 3.37 -7.84
N GLY A 115 8.96 3.42 -8.86
CA GLY A 115 9.98 4.44 -8.99
C GLY A 115 10.75 4.28 -10.29
N PRO A 116 11.66 5.22 -10.60
CA PRO A 116 12.53 5.08 -11.76
C PRO A 116 13.26 3.74 -11.71
N GLY A 117 13.32 3.06 -12.87
CA GLY A 117 14.13 1.86 -13.02
C GLY A 117 15.59 2.16 -12.69
N ALA A 118 16.33 1.16 -12.22
CA ALA A 118 17.79 1.29 -12.20
C ALA A 118 18.24 1.54 -13.65
N ILE A 119 18.84 2.70 -13.90
CA ILE A 119 19.43 3.07 -15.18
C ILE A 119 20.73 2.28 -15.36
#